data_AF-A0AAJ1KFX4-F1
#
_entry.id   AF-A0AAJ1KFX4-F1
#
_cell.length_a   1.000
_cell.length_b   1.000
_cell.length_c   1.000
_cell.angle_alpha   90.00
_cell.angle_beta   90.00
_cell.angle_gamma   90.00
#
_symmetry.space_group_name_H-M   'P 1'
#
loop_
_entity.id
_entity.type
_entity.pdbx_description
1 polymer ?
#
loop_
_entity_poly.entity_id
_entity_poly.type
_entity_poly.pdbx_seq_one_letter_code
_entity_poly.pdbx_strand_id
1 'polypeptide(L)'
;MEMVIVAPPAPGKLEDVRRRFFATPLQALLSLISLAIMTFVLWKLLNWAVFSAVFTTSGGPEACQAAAGACWSVIAARWRIILFGLYPFEEQWRSALACVAVVVMTVLSCIPAFWTGSRIALVWGAGTALYYVLMKGGVLGLPYVGEEAWGGLALTLFIFVTTCLIGFPLAICLALLRRSELPWISRTTGLIIDGVRSLPLISILFTFAVVLPFALPQWMAGDKLYRVILGSALFFSAYQAEIVRGGMQGVPKGQEEAAMALGMSYWQRIGRILLPQAMRNALPATINQFVISFKETSLVVIVGFFEILASGNAAYGTGEWRFAYVEVYAFIALIYFVFVFSLSRYGAYLERRMSVGER
;
A
#
# COMPACT_ATOMS: atom_id res chain seq x y z
N MET A 1 18.65 -55.81 -8.34
CA MET A 1 17.18 -55.73 -8.52
C MET A 1 16.69 -54.59 -7.65
N GLU A 2 16.73 -53.36 -8.17
CA GLU A 2 16.24 -52.19 -7.44
C GLU A 2 14.71 -52.16 -7.51
N MET A 3 14.06 -52.22 -6.35
CA MET A 3 12.62 -52.00 -6.23
C MET A 3 12.34 -50.51 -6.45
N VAL A 4 11.76 -50.19 -7.60
CA VAL A 4 11.16 -48.88 -7.85
C VAL A 4 9.92 -48.75 -6.94
N ILE A 5 10.05 -47.98 -5.87
CA ILE A 5 8.91 -47.61 -5.02
C ILE A 5 8.07 -46.60 -5.80
N VAL A 6 6.98 -47.05 -6.38
CA VAL A 6 5.99 -46.19 -7.04
C VAL A 6 5.23 -45.42 -5.95
N ALA A 7 5.34 -44.10 -5.95
CA ALA A 7 4.57 -43.25 -5.05
C ALA A 7 3.07 -43.48 -5.25
N PRO A 8 2.26 -43.55 -4.17
CA PRO A 8 0.83 -43.78 -4.30
C PRO A 8 0.16 -42.65 -5.11
N PRO A 9 -0.93 -42.96 -5.86
CA PRO A 9 -1.65 -41.95 -6.63
C PRO A 9 -2.17 -40.83 -5.71
N ALA A 10 -2.16 -39.60 -6.22
CA ALA A 10 -2.69 -38.46 -5.48
C ALA A 10 -4.17 -38.72 -5.13
N PRO A 11 -4.59 -38.47 -3.88
CA PRO A 11 -5.96 -38.73 -3.45
C PRO A 11 -6.96 -37.93 -4.29
N GLY A 12 -8.14 -38.50 -4.53
CA GLY A 12 -9.22 -37.79 -5.21
C GLY A 12 -9.67 -36.56 -4.41
N LYS A 13 -10.22 -35.52 -5.07
CA LYS A 13 -10.66 -34.28 -4.40
C LYS A 13 -11.58 -34.52 -3.19
N LEU A 14 -12.49 -35.49 -3.30
CA LEU A 14 -13.40 -35.91 -2.22
C LEU A 14 -12.66 -36.59 -1.05
N GLU A 15 -11.67 -37.40 -1.36
CA GLU A 15 -10.85 -38.11 -0.37
C GLU A 15 -9.93 -37.13 0.39
N ASP A 16 -9.40 -36.12 -0.32
CA ASP A 16 -8.61 -35.04 0.29
C ASP A 16 -9.48 -34.16 1.21
N VAL A 17 -10.73 -33.84 0.81
CA VAL A 17 -11.69 -33.12 1.68
C VAL A 17 -12.05 -33.95 2.91
N ARG A 18 -12.35 -35.25 2.75
CA ARG A 18 -12.66 -36.14 3.86
C ARG A 18 -11.48 -36.24 4.83
N ARG A 19 -10.26 -36.38 4.32
CA ARG A 19 -9.04 -36.49 5.12
C ARG A 19 -8.69 -35.19 5.86
N ARG A 20 -8.97 -34.02 5.28
CA ARG A 20 -8.63 -32.72 5.90
C ARG A 20 -9.67 -32.22 6.91
N PHE A 21 -10.95 -32.42 6.65
CA PHE A 21 -12.04 -31.83 7.45
C PHE A 21 -12.84 -32.85 8.26
N PHE A 22 -12.81 -34.13 7.88
CA PHE A 22 -13.67 -35.17 8.45
C PHE A 22 -12.89 -36.43 8.85
N ALA A 23 -11.59 -36.31 9.15
CA ALA A 23 -10.74 -37.46 9.49
C ALA A 23 -11.05 -38.05 10.88
N THR A 24 -11.53 -37.24 11.83
CA THR A 24 -12.01 -37.71 13.14
C THR A 24 -13.41 -37.15 13.47
N PRO A 25 -14.19 -37.77 14.37
CA PRO A 25 -15.50 -37.25 14.78
C PRO A 25 -15.43 -35.82 15.33
N LEU A 26 -14.36 -35.48 16.07
CA LEU A 26 -14.13 -34.13 16.56
C LEU A 26 -13.85 -33.14 15.43
N GLN A 27 -13.02 -33.50 14.45
CA GLN A 27 -12.76 -32.66 13.27
C GLN A 27 -14.00 -32.47 12.41
N ALA A 28 -14.81 -33.52 12.25
CA ALA A 28 -16.09 -33.44 11.57
C ALA A 28 -17.05 -32.47 12.27
N LEU A 29 -17.16 -32.57 13.59
CA LEU A 29 -17.98 -31.65 14.40
C LEU A 29 -17.49 -30.20 14.29
N LEU A 30 -16.18 -29.96 14.46
CA LEU A 30 -15.58 -28.63 14.35
C LEU A 30 -15.77 -28.03 12.96
N SER A 31 -15.62 -28.83 11.90
CA SER A 31 -15.83 -28.40 10.52
C SER A 31 -17.29 -28.04 10.25
N LEU A 32 -18.24 -28.84 10.75
CA LEU A 32 -19.68 -28.56 10.64
C LEU A 32 -20.09 -27.31 11.42
N ILE A 33 -19.59 -27.13 12.65
CA ILE A 33 -19.82 -25.92 13.46
C ILE A 33 -19.23 -24.70 12.74
N SER A 34 -18.00 -24.80 12.24
CA SER A 34 -17.35 -23.71 11.50
C SER A 34 -18.14 -23.35 10.25
N LEU A 35 -18.61 -24.33 9.49
CA LEU A 35 -19.44 -24.10 8.30
C LEU A 35 -20.80 -23.49 8.65
N ALA A 36 -21.44 -23.94 9.73
CA ALA A 36 -22.70 -23.38 10.20
C ALA A 36 -22.54 -21.92 10.63
N ILE A 37 -21.48 -21.60 11.39
CA ILE A 37 -21.16 -20.22 11.79
C ILE A 37 -20.85 -19.36 10.55
N MET A 38 -20.01 -19.82 9.62
CA MET A 38 -19.69 -19.08 8.40
C MET A 38 -20.93 -18.80 7.56
N THR A 39 -21.82 -19.78 7.41
CA THR A 39 -23.06 -19.64 6.65
C THR A 39 -24.03 -18.69 7.34
N PHE A 40 -24.18 -18.78 8.66
CA PHE A 40 -25.01 -17.88 9.45
C PHE A 40 -24.52 -16.44 9.39
N VAL A 41 -23.21 -16.22 9.57
CA VAL A 41 -22.58 -14.89 9.48
C VAL A 41 -22.72 -14.34 8.06
N LEU A 42 -22.44 -15.14 7.04
CA LEU A 42 -22.58 -14.74 5.64
C LEU A 42 -24.03 -14.36 5.32
N TRP A 43 -25.01 -15.14 5.78
CA TRP A 43 -26.43 -14.83 5.60
C TRP A 43 -26.81 -13.52 6.29
N LYS A 44 -26.37 -13.30 7.53
CA LYS A 44 -26.62 -12.03 8.25
C LYS A 44 -26.00 -10.84 7.52
N LEU A 45 -24.77 -10.98 7.02
CA LEU A 45 -24.09 -9.95 6.24
C LEU A 45 -24.81 -9.67 4.92
N LEU A 46 -25.19 -10.70 4.15
CA LEU A 46 -25.91 -10.52 2.88
C LEU A 46 -27.31 -9.96 3.10
N ASN A 47 -28.00 -10.39 4.16
CA ASN A 47 -29.30 -9.84 4.51
C ASN A 47 -29.21 -8.36 4.86
N TRP A 48 -28.25 -7.96 5.68
CA TRP A 48 -28.03 -6.56 6.01
C TRP A 48 -27.55 -5.74 4.78
N ALA A 49 -26.51 -6.20 4.08
CA ALA A 49 -25.85 -5.44 3.02
C ALA A 49 -26.60 -5.43 1.69
N VAL A 50 -27.43 -6.44 1.39
CA VAL A 50 -28.04 -6.59 0.07
C VAL A 50 -29.56 -6.73 0.18
N PHE A 51 -30.06 -7.75 0.88
CA PHE A 51 -31.48 -8.09 0.79
C PHE A 51 -32.41 -7.13 1.52
N SER A 52 -31.96 -6.54 2.63
CA SER A 52 -32.72 -5.55 3.41
C SER A 52 -32.19 -4.12 3.24
N ALA A 53 -31.26 -3.91 2.31
CA ALA A 53 -30.56 -2.64 2.15
C ALA A 53 -31.35 -1.62 1.31
N VAL A 54 -31.14 -0.34 1.61
CA VAL A 54 -31.71 0.80 0.87
C VAL A 54 -30.63 1.40 -0.03
N PHE A 55 -30.83 1.26 -1.34
CA PHE A 55 -29.89 1.75 -2.36
C PHE A 55 -30.28 3.11 -2.96
N THR A 56 -31.56 3.45 -2.93
CA THR A 56 -32.10 4.66 -3.57
C THR A 56 -31.98 5.88 -2.66
N THR A 57 -31.78 7.06 -3.24
CA THR A 57 -31.80 8.35 -2.50
C THR A 57 -33.22 8.88 -2.26
N SER A 58 -34.24 8.26 -2.86
CA SER A 58 -35.64 8.63 -2.66
C SER A 58 -36.05 8.38 -1.20
N GLY A 59 -36.43 9.46 -0.50
CA GLY A 59 -36.79 9.43 0.93
C GLY A 59 -35.65 9.81 1.89
N GLY A 60 -34.46 10.12 1.37
CA GLY A 60 -33.37 10.69 2.16
C GLY A 60 -32.89 9.80 3.33
N PRO A 61 -32.32 10.40 4.38
CA PRO A 61 -31.86 9.69 5.58
C PRO A 61 -32.99 9.01 6.36
N GLU A 62 -34.20 9.56 6.34
CA GLU A 62 -35.37 9.06 7.08
C GLU A 62 -35.80 7.68 6.57
N ALA A 63 -35.84 7.49 5.25
CA ALA A 63 -36.18 6.19 4.65
C ALA A 63 -35.18 5.09 5.04
N CYS A 64 -33.90 5.44 5.23
CA CYS A 64 -32.90 4.51 5.72
C CYS A 64 -33.07 4.16 7.20
N GLN A 65 -33.43 5.13 8.05
CA GLN A 65 -33.64 4.88 9.47
C GLN A 65 -34.85 3.97 9.73
N ALA A 66 -35.84 3.98 8.82
CA ALA A 66 -36.98 3.07 8.85
C ALA A 66 -36.65 1.65 8.34
N ALA A 67 -35.53 1.46 7.65
CA ALA A 67 -35.14 0.18 7.07
C ALA A 67 -34.30 -0.66 8.06
N ALA A 68 -34.39 -1.98 7.93
CA ALA A 68 -33.67 -2.92 8.79
C ALA A 68 -32.25 -3.28 8.29
N GLY A 69 -31.88 -2.87 7.06
CA GLY A 69 -30.59 -3.18 6.44
C GLY A 69 -29.71 -1.94 6.21
N ALA A 70 -28.66 -2.13 5.42
CA ALA A 70 -27.64 -1.12 5.15
C ALA A 70 -28.22 0.09 4.40
N CYS A 71 -27.77 1.28 4.77
CA CYS A 71 -28.11 2.53 4.12
C CYS A 71 -27.07 2.92 3.07
N TRP A 72 -27.11 2.32 1.87
CA TRP A 72 -26.18 2.66 0.79
C TRP A 72 -26.45 4.02 0.16
N SER A 73 -27.63 4.62 0.40
CA SER A 73 -27.93 5.97 -0.04
C SER A 73 -26.96 7.02 0.51
N VAL A 74 -26.31 6.77 1.65
CA VAL A 74 -25.25 7.65 2.18
C VAL A 74 -24.10 7.77 1.19
N ILE A 75 -23.71 6.67 0.54
CA ILE A 75 -22.64 6.65 -0.46
C ILE A 75 -23.11 7.41 -1.70
N ALA A 76 -24.33 7.15 -2.18
CA ALA A 76 -24.89 7.88 -3.32
C ALA A 76 -24.97 9.40 -3.06
N ALA A 77 -25.29 9.82 -1.84
CA ALA A 77 -25.38 11.23 -1.46
C ALA A 77 -24.02 11.88 -1.17
N ARG A 78 -23.04 11.12 -0.66
CA ARG A 78 -21.77 11.65 -0.10
C ARG A 78 -20.50 11.12 -0.77
N TRP A 79 -20.58 10.36 -1.86
CA TRP A 79 -19.38 9.81 -2.53
C TRP A 79 -18.35 10.88 -2.92
N ARG A 80 -18.79 12.09 -3.28
CA ARG A 80 -17.89 13.20 -3.67
C ARG A 80 -16.98 13.62 -2.53
N ILE A 81 -17.54 13.87 -1.34
CA ILE A 81 -16.72 14.24 -0.18
C ILE A 81 -15.82 13.08 0.23
N ILE A 82 -16.26 11.82 0.11
CA ILE A 82 -15.44 10.64 0.41
C ILE A 82 -14.23 10.55 -0.55
N LEU A 83 -14.46 10.69 -1.86
CA LEU A 83 -13.41 10.49 -2.88
C LEU A 83 -12.51 11.70 -3.10
N PHE A 84 -13.03 12.92 -2.94
CA PHE A 84 -12.30 14.15 -3.26
C PHE A 84 -12.01 15.03 -2.04
N GLY A 85 -12.54 14.68 -0.86
CA GLY A 85 -12.34 15.46 0.37
C GLY A 85 -12.81 16.90 0.21
N LEU A 86 -11.90 17.83 0.48
CA LEU A 86 -12.13 19.28 0.42
C LEU A 86 -11.86 19.89 -0.95
N TYR A 87 -11.55 19.07 -1.96
CA TYR A 87 -11.16 19.59 -3.28
C TYR A 87 -12.34 20.33 -3.94
N PRO A 88 -12.12 21.51 -4.56
CA PRO A 88 -13.18 22.36 -5.10
C PRO A 88 -14.10 21.60 -6.06
N PHE A 89 -15.42 21.79 -5.92
CA PHE A 89 -16.43 21.01 -6.61
C PHE A 89 -16.28 21.02 -8.13
N GLU A 90 -16.10 22.19 -8.73
CA GLU A 90 -15.95 22.36 -10.18
C GLU A 90 -14.66 21.72 -10.73
N GLU A 91 -13.66 21.50 -9.87
CA GLU A 91 -12.34 20.99 -10.25
C GLU A 91 -12.16 19.49 -9.93
N GLN A 92 -13.15 18.82 -9.34
CA GLN A 92 -13.05 17.41 -8.91
C GLN A 92 -12.69 16.44 -10.04
N TRP A 93 -13.02 16.78 -11.29
CA TRP A 93 -12.62 16.00 -12.46
C TRP A 93 -11.09 15.87 -12.59
N ARG A 94 -10.32 16.90 -12.19
CA ARG A 94 -8.85 16.87 -12.20
C ARG A 94 -8.31 15.94 -11.13
N SER A 95 -8.93 15.95 -9.96
CA SER A 95 -8.59 15.03 -8.86
C SER A 95 -8.86 13.57 -9.27
N ALA A 96 -9.99 13.32 -9.96
CA ALA A 96 -10.28 12.01 -10.53
C ALA A 96 -9.23 11.58 -11.57
N LEU A 97 -8.85 12.48 -12.49
CA LEU A 97 -7.79 12.22 -13.47
C LEU A 97 -6.43 11.99 -12.81
N ALA A 98 -6.13 12.67 -11.70
CA ALA A 98 -4.91 12.47 -10.94
C ALA A 98 -4.86 11.06 -10.31
N CYS A 99 -5.98 10.57 -9.77
CA CYS A 99 -6.11 9.18 -9.32
C CYS A 99 -5.87 8.20 -10.48
N VAL A 100 -6.47 8.45 -11.65
CA VAL A 100 -6.28 7.62 -12.84
C VAL A 100 -4.82 7.63 -13.29
N ALA A 101 -4.15 8.79 -13.27
CA ALA A 101 -2.73 8.91 -13.60
C ALA A 101 -1.85 8.04 -12.69
N VAL A 102 -2.13 8.01 -11.39
CA VAL A 102 -1.42 7.14 -10.43
C VAL A 102 -1.69 5.66 -10.71
N VAL A 103 -2.94 5.29 -11.00
CA VAL A 103 -3.29 3.91 -11.37
C VAL A 103 -2.56 3.49 -12.65
N VAL A 104 -2.57 4.33 -13.69
CA VAL A 104 -1.86 4.09 -14.96
C VAL A 104 -0.35 3.97 -14.70
N MET A 105 0.24 4.88 -13.94
CA MET A 105 1.67 4.83 -13.56
C MET A 105 2.02 3.51 -12.85
N THR A 106 1.14 3.05 -11.96
CA THR A 106 1.31 1.76 -11.26
C THR A 106 1.22 0.59 -12.24
N VAL A 107 0.20 0.58 -13.11
CA VAL A 107 0.01 -0.46 -14.14
C VAL A 107 1.18 -0.50 -15.12
N LEU A 108 1.70 0.65 -15.56
CA LEU A 108 2.89 0.72 -16.42
C LEU A 108 4.12 0.15 -15.72
N SER A 109 4.28 0.41 -14.41
CA SER A 109 5.34 -0.20 -13.59
C SER A 109 5.18 -1.73 -13.47
N CYS A 110 3.95 -2.23 -13.61
CA CYS A 110 3.66 -3.66 -13.61
C CYS A 110 4.03 -4.36 -14.94
N ILE A 111 4.29 -3.60 -16.01
CA ILE A 111 4.56 -4.16 -17.33
C ILE A 111 6.08 -4.36 -17.50
N PRO A 112 6.54 -5.59 -17.84
CA PRO A 112 7.97 -5.91 -17.90
C PRO A 112 8.76 -5.08 -18.92
N ALA A 113 8.09 -4.55 -19.95
CA ALA A 113 8.69 -3.68 -20.95
C ALA A 113 9.23 -2.36 -20.36
N PHE A 114 8.76 -1.94 -19.18
CA PHE A 114 9.18 -0.70 -18.52
C PHE A 114 10.23 -0.91 -17.42
N TRP A 115 10.69 -2.14 -17.17
CA TRP A 115 11.61 -2.44 -16.06
C TRP A 115 13.07 -2.03 -16.29
N THR A 116 13.38 -1.30 -17.35
CA THR A 116 14.69 -0.64 -17.44
C THR A 116 14.71 0.57 -16.52
N GLY A 117 15.83 0.81 -15.83
CA GLY A 117 15.91 1.86 -14.82
C GLY A 117 15.50 3.25 -15.33
N SER A 118 15.84 3.59 -16.58
CA SER A 118 15.43 4.86 -17.20
C SER A 118 13.94 4.93 -17.51
N ARG A 119 13.32 3.83 -17.99
CA ARG A 119 11.88 3.80 -18.29
C ARG A 119 11.05 3.86 -17.02
N ILE A 120 11.46 3.14 -15.97
CA ILE A 120 10.76 3.17 -14.69
C ILE A 120 10.87 4.56 -14.05
N ALA A 121 12.06 5.18 -14.08
CA ALA A 121 12.25 6.54 -13.60
C ALA A 121 11.39 7.55 -14.39
N LEU A 122 11.28 7.38 -15.71
CA LEU A 122 10.42 8.21 -16.55
C LEU A 122 8.93 8.02 -16.21
N VAL A 123 8.47 6.78 -16.05
CA VAL A 123 7.07 6.49 -15.69
C VAL A 123 6.70 7.15 -14.36
N TRP A 124 7.55 7.00 -13.34
CA TRP A 124 7.31 7.58 -12.03
C TRP A 124 7.46 9.11 -12.01
N GLY A 125 8.48 9.64 -12.68
CA GLY A 125 8.71 11.08 -12.80
C GLY A 125 7.59 11.79 -13.56
N ALA A 126 7.23 11.27 -14.73
CA ALA A 126 6.14 11.81 -15.54
C ALA A 126 4.77 11.63 -14.87
N GLY A 127 4.50 10.47 -14.27
CA GLY A 127 3.25 10.21 -13.56
C GLY A 127 3.07 11.12 -12.34
N THR A 128 4.12 11.31 -11.53
CA THR A 128 4.09 12.21 -10.37
C THR A 128 3.98 13.68 -10.80
N ALA A 129 4.70 14.09 -11.84
CA ALA A 129 4.58 15.45 -12.40
C ALA A 129 3.17 15.71 -12.94
N LEU A 130 2.59 14.76 -13.67
CA LEU A 130 1.22 14.85 -14.18
C LEU A 130 0.21 14.96 -13.02
N TYR A 131 0.33 14.12 -12.00
CA TYR A 131 -0.48 14.21 -10.79
C TYR A 131 -0.39 15.62 -10.17
N TYR A 132 0.83 16.14 -10.00
CA TYR A 132 1.06 17.42 -9.35
C TYR A 132 0.48 18.58 -10.15
N VAL A 133 0.66 18.59 -11.47
CA VAL A 133 0.06 19.58 -12.37
C VAL A 133 -1.46 19.54 -12.32
N LEU A 134 -2.05 18.34 -12.36
CA LEU A 134 -3.50 18.16 -12.27
C LEU A 134 -4.06 18.67 -10.93
N MET A 135 -3.39 18.38 -9.82
CA MET A 135 -3.90 18.73 -8.48
C MET A 135 -3.63 20.19 -8.10
N LYS A 136 -2.42 20.70 -8.35
CA LYS A 136 -2.04 22.08 -7.96
C LYS A 136 -2.60 23.12 -8.90
N GLY A 137 -2.60 22.85 -10.20
CA GLY A 137 -2.96 23.83 -11.23
C GLY A 137 -2.01 25.02 -11.28
N GLY A 138 -2.52 26.18 -11.71
CA GLY A 138 -1.72 27.40 -11.92
C GLY A 138 -0.96 27.42 -13.25
N VAL A 139 -1.10 26.37 -14.06
CA VAL A 139 -0.49 26.22 -15.39
C VAL A 139 -1.54 25.72 -16.38
N LEU A 140 -1.31 25.92 -17.68
CA LEU A 140 -2.19 25.43 -18.76
C LEU A 140 -3.65 25.90 -18.65
N GLY A 141 -3.90 27.07 -18.04
CA GLY A 141 -5.24 27.61 -17.82
C GLY A 141 -6.00 26.97 -16.65
N LEU A 142 -5.37 26.07 -15.88
CA LEU A 142 -5.98 25.44 -14.71
C LEU A 142 -5.96 26.39 -13.51
N PRO A 143 -7.07 26.55 -12.77
CA PRO A 143 -7.08 27.34 -11.55
C PRO A 143 -6.16 26.71 -10.49
N TYR A 144 -5.51 27.57 -9.72
CA TYR A 144 -4.63 27.18 -8.62
C TYR A 144 -5.46 26.64 -7.45
N VAL A 145 -5.07 25.48 -6.93
CA VAL A 145 -5.67 24.84 -5.75
C VAL A 145 -4.54 24.45 -4.79
N GLY A 146 -4.50 25.10 -3.63
CA GLY A 146 -3.48 24.86 -2.60
C GLY A 146 -3.57 23.46 -2.00
N GLU A 147 -2.43 22.97 -1.51
CA GLU A 147 -2.27 21.64 -0.93
C GLU A 147 -3.18 21.40 0.29
N GLU A 148 -3.61 22.45 0.98
CA GLU A 148 -4.57 22.42 2.10
C GLU A 148 -5.98 21.95 1.69
N ALA A 149 -6.35 22.12 0.42
CA ALA A 149 -7.64 21.68 -0.11
C ALA A 149 -7.59 20.26 -0.70
N TRP A 150 -6.40 19.65 -0.78
CA TRP A 150 -6.27 18.30 -1.32
C TRP A 150 -6.83 17.29 -0.32
N GLY A 151 -7.57 16.29 -0.82
CA GLY A 151 -8.19 15.30 0.05
C GLY A 151 -8.67 14.05 -0.67
N GLY A 152 -9.39 13.23 0.09
CA GLY A 152 -9.98 11.97 -0.35
C GLY A 152 -8.95 10.97 -0.88
N LEU A 153 -9.35 10.19 -1.88
CA LEU A 153 -8.56 9.14 -2.49
C LEU A 153 -7.31 9.68 -3.21
N ALA A 154 -7.41 10.86 -3.83
CA ALA A 154 -6.27 11.45 -4.52
C ALA A 154 -5.11 11.71 -3.55
N LEU A 155 -5.42 12.30 -2.40
CA LEU A 155 -4.42 12.55 -1.36
C LEU A 155 -3.82 11.24 -0.81
N THR A 156 -4.63 10.22 -0.55
CA THR A 156 -4.16 8.89 -0.14
C THR A 156 -3.16 8.32 -1.15
N LEU A 157 -3.50 8.35 -2.44
CA LEU A 157 -2.64 7.86 -3.52
C LEU A 157 -1.36 8.67 -3.67
N PHE A 158 -1.44 10.00 -3.53
CA PHE A 158 -0.27 10.86 -3.59
C PHE A 158 0.72 10.55 -2.48
N ILE A 159 0.25 10.54 -1.23
CA ILE A 159 1.09 10.25 -0.06
C ILE A 159 1.79 8.91 -0.25
N PHE A 160 1.06 7.87 -0.68
CA PHE A 160 1.61 6.55 -0.94
C PHE A 160 2.70 6.58 -2.03
N VAL A 161 2.41 7.15 -3.20
CA VAL A 161 3.33 7.20 -4.34
C VAL A 161 4.59 8.00 -3.99
N THR A 162 4.45 9.19 -3.40
CA THR A 162 5.62 10.01 -3.06
C THR A 162 6.45 9.39 -1.94
N THR A 163 5.79 8.73 -0.97
CA THR A 163 6.48 7.94 0.07
C THR A 163 7.33 6.85 -0.55
N CYS A 164 6.78 6.11 -1.53
CA CYS A 164 7.53 5.07 -2.25
C CYS A 164 8.65 5.68 -3.10
N LEU A 165 8.36 6.76 -3.84
CA LEU A 165 9.31 7.41 -4.74
C LEU A 165 10.54 7.95 -4.01
N ILE A 166 10.35 8.53 -2.82
CA ILE A 166 11.44 9.07 -1.99
C ILE A 166 12.06 7.98 -1.13
N GLY A 167 11.24 7.14 -0.51
CA GLY A 167 11.66 6.14 0.45
C GLY A 167 12.41 4.97 -0.18
N PHE A 168 12.12 4.60 -1.43
CA PHE A 168 12.78 3.46 -2.08
C PHE A 168 14.25 3.73 -2.43
N PRO A 169 14.62 4.86 -3.07
CA PRO A 169 16.03 5.23 -3.23
C PRO A 169 16.76 5.37 -1.89
N LEU A 170 16.10 6.00 -0.90
CA LEU A 170 16.66 6.14 0.45
C LEU A 170 16.93 4.77 1.09
N ALA A 171 16.02 3.80 0.91
CA ALA A 171 16.18 2.44 1.39
C ALA A 171 17.40 1.74 0.80
N ILE A 172 17.63 1.88 -0.52
CA ILE A 172 18.81 1.31 -1.18
C ILE A 172 20.08 1.95 -0.61
N CYS A 173 20.11 3.27 -0.47
CA CYS A 173 21.25 3.98 0.14
C CYS A 173 21.52 3.48 1.57
N LEU A 174 20.49 3.40 2.42
CA LEU A 174 20.61 2.92 3.79
C LEU A 174 21.08 1.45 3.84
N ALA A 175 20.58 0.59 2.96
CA ALA A 175 20.99 -0.81 2.87
C ALA A 175 22.47 -0.96 2.49
N LEU A 176 22.95 -0.15 1.55
CA LEU A 176 24.36 -0.13 1.13
C LEU A 176 25.27 0.42 2.24
N LEU A 177 24.88 1.50 2.91
CA LEU A 177 25.62 2.06 4.05
C LEU A 177 25.72 1.06 5.20
N ARG A 178 24.63 0.34 5.51
CA ARG A 178 24.61 -0.72 6.53
C ARG A 178 25.56 -1.88 6.20
N ARG A 179 25.80 -2.14 4.92
CA ARG A 179 26.73 -3.16 4.41
C ARG A 179 28.20 -2.72 4.34
N SER A 180 28.49 -1.46 4.61
CA SER A 180 29.87 -0.94 4.55
C SER A 180 30.81 -1.72 5.48
N GLU A 181 32.04 -1.95 5.03
CA GLU A 181 33.10 -2.57 5.83
C GLU A 181 33.57 -1.65 6.98
N LEU A 182 33.32 -0.34 6.86
CA LEU A 182 33.66 0.63 7.90
C LEU A 182 32.71 0.48 9.10
N PRO A 183 33.19 0.04 10.27
CA PRO A 183 32.31 -0.30 11.40
C PRO A 183 31.48 0.88 11.90
N TRP A 184 32.02 2.09 11.85
CA TRP A 184 31.30 3.31 12.24
C TRP A 184 30.10 3.58 11.34
N ILE A 185 30.26 3.52 10.02
CA ILE A 185 29.16 3.74 9.06
C ILE A 185 28.10 2.65 9.26
N SER A 186 28.51 1.38 9.25
CA SER A 186 27.56 0.27 9.37
C SER A 186 26.79 0.32 10.69
N ARG A 187 27.47 0.55 11.83
CA ARG A 187 26.82 0.57 13.16
C ARG A 187 25.91 1.79 13.33
N THR A 188 26.33 2.99 12.93
CA THR A 188 25.50 4.20 13.04
C THR A 188 24.27 4.11 12.15
N THR A 189 24.42 3.66 10.89
CA THR A 189 23.27 3.41 10.01
C THR A 189 22.34 2.36 10.60
N GLY A 190 22.89 1.30 11.20
CA GLY A 190 22.11 0.30 11.93
C GLY A 190 21.27 0.88 13.05
N LEU A 191 21.89 1.69 13.90
CA LEU A 191 21.20 2.36 15.01
C LEU A 191 20.07 3.27 14.51
N ILE A 192 20.26 3.99 13.39
CA ILE A 192 19.21 4.81 12.78
C ILE A 192 18.06 3.93 12.28
N ILE A 193 18.36 2.87 11.52
CA ILE A 193 17.35 1.95 10.97
C ILE A 193 16.57 1.29 12.10
N ASP A 194 17.27 0.69 13.07
CA ASP A 194 16.66 -0.02 14.18
C ASP A 194 15.87 0.94 15.08
N GLY A 195 16.36 2.16 15.29
CA GLY A 195 15.66 3.21 16.02
C GLY A 195 14.35 3.61 15.34
N VAL A 196 14.36 3.92 14.05
CA VAL A 196 13.15 4.31 13.29
C VAL A 196 12.12 3.17 13.29
N ARG A 197 12.54 1.92 13.11
CA ARG A 197 11.67 0.74 13.13
C ARG A 197 11.11 0.41 14.51
N SER A 198 11.74 0.90 15.57
CA SER A 198 11.26 0.71 16.95
C SER A 198 10.19 1.73 17.34
N LEU A 199 10.05 2.81 16.58
CA LEU A 199 9.07 3.86 16.85
C LEU A 199 7.74 3.55 16.15
N PRO A 200 6.60 3.84 16.78
CA PRO A 200 5.31 3.85 16.09
C PRO A 200 5.29 4.90 14.97
N LEU A 201 4.76 4.57 13.80
CA LEU A 201 4.64 5.52 12.68
C LEU A 201 3.86 6.78 13.09
N ILE A 202 2.80 6.65 13.87
CA ILE A 202 2.03 7.79 14.41
C ILE A 202 2.93 8.81 15.15
N SER A 203 3.90 8.34 15.93
CA SER A 203 4.83 9.22 16.65
C SER A 203 5.72 9.98 15.68
N ILE A 204 6.23 9.30 14.65
CA ILE A 204 7.04 9.93 13.59
C ILE A 204 6.21 10.97 12.82
N LEU A 205 4.98 10.63 12.43
CA LEU A 205 4.08 11.54 11.74
C LEU A 205 3.82 12.79 12.58
N PHE A 206 3.55 12.63 13.88
CA PHE A 206 3.35 13.76 14.78
C PHE A 206 4.61 14.61 14.94
N THR A 207 5.79 13.98 15.07
CA THR A 207 7.07 14.69 15.13
C THR A 207 7.31 15.52 13.88
N PHE A 208 7.13 14.95 12.68
CA PHE A 208 7.34 15.67 11.43
C PHE A 208 6.27 16.73 11.17
N ALA A 209 5.00 16.46 11.49
CA ALA A 209 3.91 17.39 11.23
C ALA A 209 3.92 18.59 12.20
N VAL A 210 4.18 18.33 13.49
CA VAL A 210 3.96 19.28 14.59
C VAL A 210 5.27 19.73 15.22
N VAL A 211 6.18 18.82 15.60
CA VAL A 211 7.38 19.17 16.40
C VAL A 211 8.48 19.81 15.55
N LEU A 212 8.79 19.22 14.39
CA LEU A 212 9.86 19.63 13.49
C LEU A 212 9.81 21.12 13.10
N PRO A 213 8.67 21.73 12.72
CA PRO A 213 8.63 23.16 12.39
C PRO A 213 8.98 24.10 13.56
N PHE A 214 8.87 23.66 14.82
CA PHE A 214 9.36 24.47 15.95
C PHE A 214 10.87 24.42 16.11
N ALA A 215 11.52 23.38 15.57
CA ALA A 215 12.98 23.22 15.58
C ALA A 215 13.65 23.82 14.33
N LEU A 216 12.89 24.12 13.28
CA LEU A 216 13.41 24.66 12.02
C LEU A 216 13.14 26.17 11.91
N PRO A 217 14.03 26.94 11.27
CA PRO A 217 13.73 28.29 10.83
C PRO A 217 12.49 28.30 9.91
N GLN A 218 11.68 29.37 9.97
CA GLN A 218 10.43 29.48 9.20
C GLN A 218 10.59 29.21 7.70
N TRP A 219 11.69 29.66 7.10
CA TRP A 219 11.98 29.46 5.67
C TRP A 219 12.30 27.99 5.30
N MET A 220 12.69 27.15 6.27
CA MET A 220 12.98 25.72 6.08
C MET A 220 11.82 24.83 6.52
N ALA A 221 10.86 25.36 7.27
CA ALA A 221 9.77 24.56 7.84
C ALA A 221 8.92 23.85 6.78
N GLY A 222 8.75 24.45 5.60
CA GLY A 222 7.98 23.89 4.47
C GLY A 222 6.52 23.59 4.80
N ASP A 223 5.77 23.12 3.80
CA ASP A 223 4.36 22.76 4.01
C ASP A 223 4.22 21.45 4.80
N LYS A 224 3.16 21.40 5.61
CA LYS A 224 2.84 20.25 6.47
C LYS A 224 2.76 18.93 5.68
N LEU A 225 2.24 18.96 4.45
CA LEU A 225 2.08 17.77 3.60
C LEU A 225 3.43 17.12 3.29
N TYR A 226 4.41 17.92 2.85
CA TYR A 226 5.73 17.41 2.49
C TYR A 226 6.49 16.92 3.73
N ARG A 227 6.32 17.55 4.90
CA ARG A 227 6.91 17.02 6.15
C ARG A 227 6.35 15.65 6.51
N VAL A 228 5.04 15.46 6.39
CA VAL A 228 4.39 14.16 6.60
C VAL A 228 4.91 13.12 5.60
N ILE A 229 5.02 13.48 4.32
CA ILE A 229 5.60 12.59 3.30
C ILE A 229 7.04 12.22 3.63
N LEU A 230 7.86 13.16 4.11
CA LEU A 230 9.24 12.89 4.53
C LEU A 230 9.30 11.94 5.73
N GLY A 231 8.43 12.13 6.73
CA GLY A 231 8.32 11.22 7.88
C GLY A 231 7.92 9.81 7.46
N SER A 232 6.90 9.68 6.60
CA SER A 232 6.47 8.41 6.01
C SER A 232 7.56 7.76 5.17
N ALA A 233 8.27 8.52 4.34
CA ALA A 233 9.35 8.03 3.49
C ALA A 233 10.54 7.55 4.31
N LEU A 234 10.89 8.23 5.40
CA LEU A 234 11.93 7.80 6.33
C LEU A 234 11.54 6.46 6.97
N PHE A 235 10.32 6.34 7.50
CA PHE A 235 9.83 5.11 8.10
C PHE A 235 9.81 3.94 7.10
N PHE A 236 9.21 4.16 5.93
CA PHE A 236 9.22 3.20 4.83
C PHE A 236 10.65 2.77 4.47
N SER A 237 11.57 3.74 4.35
CA SER A 237 12.94 3.47 3.94
C SER A 237 13.71 2.59 4.93
N ALA A 238 13.44 2.70 6.24
CA ALA A 238 14.09 1.89 7.26
C ALA A 238 13.67 0.42 7.18
N TYR A 239 12.36 0.15 7.00
CA TYR A 239 11.87 -1.22 6.78
C TYR A 239 12.34 -1.79 5.45
N GLN A 240 12.25 -0.98 4.38
CA GLN A 240 12.66 -1.42 3.05
C GLN A 240 14.17 -1.64 2.95
N ALA A 241 15.01 -0.88 3.69
CA ALA A 241 16.46 -1.07 3.71
C ALA A 241 16.83 -2.46 4.26
N GLU A 242 16.13 -2.93 5.29
CA GLU A 242 16.35 -4.26 5.87
C GLU A 242 15.86 -5.38 4.95
N ILE A 243 14.76 -5.15 4.22
CA ILE A 243 14.29 -6.05 3.17
C ILE A 243 15.33 -6.17 2.05
N VAL A 244 15.86 -5.04 1.56
CA VAL A 244 16.92 -5.03 0.52
C VAL A 244 18.19 -5.71 1.04
N ARG A 245 18.61 -5.40 2.28
CA ARG A 245 19.78 -6.02 2.93
C ARG A 245 19.61 -7.53 3.07
N GLY A 246 18.43 -8.00 3.49
CA GLY A 246 18.09 -9.43 3.55
C GLY A 246 18.14 -10.10 2.17
N GLY A 247 17.61 -9.43 1.14
CA GLY A 247 17.73 -9.88 -0.25
C GLY A 247 19.18 -10.00 -0.73
N MET A 248 20.04 -9.05 -0.35
CA MET A 248 21.47 -9.09 -0.66
C MET A 248 22.19 -10.25 0.05
N GLN A 249 21.79 -10.62 1.26
CA GLN A 249 22.35 -11.76 1.99
C GLN A 249 22.00 -13.11 1.35
N GLY A 250 20.90 -13.16 0.59
CA GLY A 250 20.52 -14.35 -0.19
C GLY A 250 21.33 -14.54 -1.48
N VAL A 251 22.18 -13.60 -1.88
CA VAL A 251 23.00 -13.74 -3.10
C VAL A 251 24.25 -14.57 -2.78
N PRO A 252 24.57 -15.62 -3.57
CA PRO A 252 25.78 -16.43 -3.34
C PRO A 252 27.06 -15.59 -3.40
N LYS A 253 27.94 -15.75 -2.39
CA LYS A 253 29.20 -14.98 -2.28
C LYS A 253 30.09 -15.10 -3.52
N GLY A 254 30.08 -16.26 -4.18
CA GLY A 254 30.84 -16.50 -5.41
C GLY A 254 30.51 -15.55 -6.56
N GLN A 255 29.31 -14.96 -6.61
CA GLN A 255 28.96 -13.93 -7.61
C GLN A 255 29.77 -12.65 -7.42
N GLU A 256 29.95 -12.23 -6.17
CA GLU A 256 30.73 -11.04 -5.83
C GLU A 256 32.24 -11.32 -6.00
N GLU A 257 32.70 -12.51 -5.62
CA GLU A 257 34.09 -12.97 -5.79
C GLU A 257 34.49 -13.11 -7.26
N ALA A 258 33.66 -13.72 -8.11
CA ALA A 258 33.91 -13.83 -9.54
C ALA A 258 33.98 -12.45 -10.22
N ALA A 259 33.10 -11.53 -9.81
CA ALA A 259 33.13 -10.16 -10.32
C ALA A 259 34.40 -9.40 -9.91
N MET A 260 34.89 -9.63 -8.69
CA MET A 260 36.19 -9.10 -8.24
C MET A 260 37.34 -9.68 -9.06
N ALA A 261 37.34 -10.99 -9.33
CA ALA A 261 38.37 -11.65 -10.15
C ALA A 261 38.40 -11.12 -11.59
N LEU A 262 37.26 -10.69 -12.13
CA LEU A 262 37.14 -10.03 -13.44
C LEU A 262 37.52 -8.54 -13.41
N GLY A 263 38.02 -8.02 -12.29
CA GLY A 263 38.47 -6.62 -12.15
C GLY A 263 37.35 -5.59 -12.09
N MET A 264 36.11 -5.99 -11.78
CA MET A 264 34.98 -5.07 -11.72
C MET A 264 35.08 -4.13 -10.50
N SER A 265 34.88 -2.83 -10.74
CA SER A 265 34.84 -1.83 -9.66
C SER A 265 33.66 -2.09 -8.72
N TYR A 266 33.71 -1.56 -7.48
CA TYR A 266 32.64 -1.73 -6.49
C TYR A 266 31.26 -1.36 -7.06
N TRP A 267 31.14 -0.20 -7.71
CA TRP A 267 29.87 0.26 -8.28
C TRP A 267 29.39 -0.59 -9.46
N GLN A 268 30.30 -1.16 -10.25
CA GLN A 268 29.94 -2.12 -11.29
C GLN A 268 29.41 -3.41 -10.67
N ARG A 269 30.05 -3.93 -9.62
CA ARG A 269 29.61 -5.14 -8.89
C ARG A 269 28.24 -4.94 -8.26
N ILE A 270 28.04 -3.84 -7.53
CA ILE A 270 26.76 -3.51 -6.90
C ILE A 270 25.66 -3.33 -7.95
N GLY A 271 25.88 -2.46 -8.94
CA GLY A 271 24.82 -2.07 -9.87
C GLY A 271 24.46 -3.14 -10.91
N ARG A 272 25.44 -3.95 -11.36
CA ARG A 272 25.22 -4.91 -12.46
C ARG A 272 24.98 -6.34 -12.00
N ILE A 273 25.43 -6.71 -10.80
CA ILE A 273 25.39 -8.10 -10.34
C ILE A 273 24.57 -8.22 -9.06
N LEU A 274 24.98 -7.53 -8.00
CA LEU A 274 24.48 -7.80 -6.66
C LEU A 274 23.08 -7.21 -6.42
N LEU A 275 22.87 -5.94 -6.75
CA LEU A 275 21.58 -5.26 -6.53
C LEU A 275 20.45 -5.87 -7.36
N PRO A 276 20.61 -6.18 -8.67
CA PRO A 276 19.54 -6.81 -9.45
C PRO A 276 19.12 -8.18 -8.90
N GLN A 277 20.06 -9.01 -8.43
CA GLN A 277 19.76 -10.31 -7.82
C GLN A 277 19.10 -10.15 -6.45
N ALA A 278 19.66 -9.27 -5.60
CA ALA A 278 19.10 -8.96 -4.30
C ALA A 278 17.65 -8.46 -4.39
N MET A 279 17.35 -7.63 -5.39
CA MET A 279 16.02 -7.10 -5.64
C MET A 279 15.00 -8.18 -6.03
N ARG A 280 15.43 -9.24 -6.73
CA ARG A 280 14.58 -10.41 -7.02
C ARG A 280 14.27 -11.18 -5.74
N ASN A 281 15.31 -11.46 -4.93
CA ASN A 281 15.17 -12.14 -3.64
C ASN A 281 14.26 -11.35 -2.67
N ALA A 282 14.38 -10.02 -2.68
CA ALA A 282 13.62 -9.12 -1.81
C ALA A 282 12.20 -8.82 -2.33
N LEU A 283 11.83 -9.24 -3.54
CA LEU A 283 10.60 -8.77 -4.18
C LEU A 283 9.33 -9.14 -3.41
N PRO A 284 9.13 -10.39 -2.93
CA PRO A 284 7.92 -10.75 -2.20
C PRO A 284 7.72 -9.89 -0.94
N ALA A 285 8.81 -9.71 -0.18
CA ALA A 285 8.81 -8.84 1.01
C ALA A 285 8.59 -7.36 0.65
N THR A 286 9.15 -6.90 -0.46
CA THR A 286 8.97 -5.52 -0.95
C THR A 286 7.52 -5.24 -1.35
N ILE A 287 6.85 -6.18 -2.03
CA ILE A 287 5.43 -6.04 -2.36
C ILE A 287 4.58 -5.97 -1.09
N ASN A 288 4.87 -6.84 -0.11
CA ASN A 288 4.20 -6.79 1.18
C ASN A 288 4.42 -5.44 1.89
N GLN A 289 5.62 -4.88 1.80
CA GLN A 289 5.93 -3.56 2.35
C GLN A 289 5.15 -2.43 1.66
N PHE A 290 4.97 -2.49 0.34
CA PHE A 290 4.07 -1.54 -0.36
C PHE A 290 2.62 -1.68 0.09
N VAL A 291 2.12 -2.91 0.29
CA VAL A 291 0.77 -3.15 0.81
C VAL A 291 0.60 -2.59 2.23
N ILE A 292 1.60 -2.75 3.09
CA ILE A 292 1.59 -2.17 4.44
C ILE A 292 1.60 -0.64 4.35
N SER A 293 2.52 -0.07 3.58
CA SER A 293 2.66 1.38 3.42
C SER A 293 1.39 2.04 2.88
N PHE A 294 0.68 1.38 1.96
CA PHE A 294 -0.61 1.87 1.46
C PHE A 294 -1.70 1.88 2.55
N LYS A 295 -1.72 0.92 3.46
CA LYS A 295 -2.68 0.94 4.60
C LYS A 295 -2.29 2.02 5.62
N GLU A 296 -1.00 2.21 5.84
CA GLU A 296 -0.46 3.18 6.79
C GLU A 296 -0.76 4.63 6.42
N THR A 297 -1.06 4.95 5.14
CA THR A 297 -1.50 6.30 4.77
C THR A 297 -2.76 6.73 5.51
N SER A 298 -3.60 5.78 5.96
CA SER A 298 -4.77 6.07 6.78
C SER A 298 -4.42 6.72 8.13
N LEU A 299 -3.21 6.47 8.68
CA LEU A 299 -2.77 7.08 9.94
C LEU A 299 -2.56 8.59 9.82
N VAL A 300 -2.45 9.12 8.61
CA VAL A 300 -2.28 10.56 8.37
C VAL A 300 -3.53 11.36 8.78
N VAL A 301 -4.69 10.71 8.96
CA VAL A 301 -5.87 11.33 9.59
C VAL A 301 -5.56 11.95 10.95
N ILE A 302 -4.65 11.35 11.72
CA ILE A 302 -4.32 11.77 13.09
C ILE A 302 -3.64 13.13 13.11
N VAL A 303 -2.85 13.42 12.07
CA VAL A 303 -2.23 14.73 11.89
C VAL A 303 -3.15 15.70 11.15
N GLY A 304 -4.41 15.36 10.90
CA GLY A 304 -5.45 16.28 10.43
C GLY A 304 -5.49 16.51 8.92
N PHE A 305 -5.02 15.56 8.11
CA PHE A 305 -5.31 15.58 6.67
C PHE A 305 -6.62 14.88 6.36
N PHE A 306 -7.37 15.44 5.42
CA PHE A 306 -8.61 14.86 4.92
C PHE A 306 -8.35 13.82 3.82
N GLU A 307 -7.55 12.79 4.10
CA GLU A 307 -7.42 11.64 3.19
C GLU A 307 -8.71 10.78 3.18
N ILE A 308 -8.76 9.66 2.45
CA ILE A 308 -10.01 8.91 2.24
C ILE A 308 -10.72 8.48 3.53
N LEU A 309 -10.00 8.06 4.58
CA LEU A 309 -10.61 7.66 5.86
C LEU A 309 -11.19 8.87 6.59
N ALA A 310 -10.41 9.94 6.72
CA ALA A 310 -10.85 11.22 7.29
C ALA A 310 -12.05 11.83 6.54
N SER A 311 -12.02 11.73 5.21
CA SER A 311 -13.08 12.20 4.31
C SER A 311 -14.37 11.41 4.48
N GLY A 312 -14.28 10.09 4.70
CA GLY A 312 -15.42 9.28 5.10
C GLY A 312 -15.96 9.64 6.47
N ASN A 313 -15.10 9.90 7.45
CA ASN A 313 -15.54 10.36 8.78
C ASN A 313 -16.31 11.67 8.69
N ALA A 314 -15.90 12.59 7.82
CA ALA A 314 -16.64 13.81 7.53
C ALA A 314 -17.98 13.55 6.83
N ALA A 315 -18.06 12.52 5.99
CA ALA A 315 -19.26 12.16 5.23
C ALA A 315 -20.44 11.73 6.11
N TYR A 316 -20.19 11.01 7.21
CA TYR A 316 -21.23 10.64 8.19
C TYR A 316 -21.24 11.52 9.46
N GLY A 317 -20.13 12.17 9.81
CA GLY A 317 -19.97 12.86 11.10
C GLY A 317 -20.84 14.10 11.31
N THR A 318 -21.40 14.68 10.24
CA THR A 318 -22.22 15.90 10.29
C THR A 318 -23.64 15.68 9.74
N GLY A 319 -24.64 16.14 10.50
CA GLY A 319 -26.04 16.16 10.07
C GLY A 319 -26.77 14.81 10.15
N GLU A 320 -27.66 14.58 9.19
CA GLU A 320 -28.67 13.52 9.21
C GLU A 320 -28.11 12.10 8.98
N TRP A 321 -26.87 11.97 8.50
CA TRP A 321 -26.26 10.69 8.10
C TRP A 321 -25.43 9.99 9.20
N ARG A 322 -25.45 10.50 10.45
CA ARG A 322 -24.62 9.99 11.56
C ARG A 322 -24.76 8.50 11.85
N PHE A 323 -25.93 7.93 11.60
CA PHE A 323 -26.20 6.52 11.83
C PHE A 323 -25.54 5.60 10.79
N ALA A 324 -25.21 6.11 9.60
CA ALA A 324 -24.72 5.33 8.46
C ALA A 324 -23.19 5.18 8.41
N TYR A 325 -22.53 5.16 9.58
CA TYR A 325 -21.07 5.09 9.68
C TYR A 325 -20.52 3.74 9.24
N VAL A 326 -21.26 2.64 9.48
CA VAL A 326 -20.85 1.28 9.12
C VAL A 326 -20.72 1.15 7.59
N GLU A 327 -21.67 1.70 6.85
CA GLU A 327 -21.71 1.70 5.39
C GLU A 327 -20.55 2.51 4.80
N VAL A 328 -20.25 3.67 5.38
CA VAL A 328 -19.10 4.49 4.97
C VAL A 328 -17.78 3.76 5.22
N TYR A 329 -17.60 3.14 6.39
CA TYR A 329 -16.40 2.33 6.65
C TYR A 329 -16.33 1.09 5.76
N ALA A 330 -17.45 0.43 5.47
CA ALA A 330 -17.50 -0.71 4.57
C ALA A 330 -17.11 -0.31 3.13
N PHE A 331 -17.58 0.85 2.66
CA PHE A 331 -17.20 1.41 1.36
C PHE A 331 -15.71 1.76 1.30
N ILE A 332 -15.18 2.42 2.33
CA ILE A 332 -13.73 2.71 2.42
C ILE A 332 -12.92 1.40 2.46
N ALA A 333 -13.35 0.43 3.25
CA ALA A 333 -12.71 -0.88 3.34
C ALA A 333 -12.70 -1.59 1.98
N LEU A 334 -13.78 -1.49 1.20
CA LEU A 334 -13.83 -2.01 -0.16
C LEU A 334 -12.81 -1.32 -1.08
N ILE A 335 -12.67 0.00 -1.00
CA ILE A 335 -11.65 0.73 -1.76
C ILE A 335 -10.24 0.26 -1.38
N TYR A 336 -9.91 0.25 -0.09
CA TYR A 336 -8.62 -0.28 0.38
C TYR A 336 -8.42 -1.74 -0.06
N PHE A 337 -9.46 -2.57 0.00
CA PHE A 337 -9.41 -3.96 -0.43
C PHE A 337 -9.08 -4.06 -1.92
N VAL A 338 -9.72 -3.28 -2.80
CA VAL A 338 -9.45 -3.31 -4.25
C VAL A 338 -7.97 -3.00 -4.54
N PHE A 339 -7.41 -1.95 -3.91
CA PHE A 339 -6.00 -1.60 -4.09
C PHE A 339 -5.06 -2.66 -3.52
N VAL A 340 -5.27 -3.08 -2.28
CA VAL A 340 -4.44 -4.08 -1.60
C VAL A 340 -4.50 -5.43 -2.31
N PHE A 341 -5.69 -5.88 -2.71
CA PHE A 341 -5.88 -7.11 -3.47
C PHE A 341 -5.17 -7.05 -4.81
N SER A 342 -5.30 -5.94 -5.56
CA SER A 342 -4.64 -5.76 -6.86
C SER A 342 -3.11 -5.84 -6.72
N LEU A 343 -2.52 -5.12 -5.75
CA LEU A 343 -1.09 -5.16 -5.45
C LEU A 343 -0.63 -6.57 -5.04
N SER A 344 -1.40 -7.24 -4.18
CA SER A 344 -1.07 -8.58 -3.68
C SER A 344 -1.15 -9.64 -4.79
N ARG A 345 -2.17 -9.58 -5.65
CA ARG A 345 -2.32 -10.48 -6.81
C ARG A 345 -1.20 -10.30 -7.82
N TYR A 346 -0.83 -9.06 -8.11
CA TYR A 346 0.30 -8.77 -8.97
C TYR A 346 1.61 -9.27 -8.37
N GLY A 347 1.78 -9.14 -7.06
CA GLY A 347 2.92 -9.70 -6.35
C GLY A 347 3.07 -11.21 -6.50
N ALA A 348 1.98 -11.95 -6.29
CA ALA A 348 1.96 -13.39 -6.48
C ALA A 348 2.23 -13.80 -7.93
N TYR A 349 1.83 -12.98 -8.91
CA TYR A 349 2.20 -13.18 -10.32
C TYR A 349 3.71 -13.02 -10.53
N LEU A 350 4.31 -11.98 -9.95
CA LEU A 350 5.74 -11.71 -10.09
C LEU A 350 6.61 -12.79 -9.44
N GLU A 351 6.24 -13.22 -8.24
CA GLU A 351 6.92 -14.30 -7.53
C GLU A 351 7.00 -15.56 -8.40
N ARG A 352 5.86 -16.00 -8.95
CA ARG A 352 5.78 -17.17 -9.84
C ARG A 352 6.60 -17.02 -11.12
N ARG A 353 6.71 -15.80 -11.65
CA ARG A 353 7.46 -15.54 -12.90
C ARG A 353 8.96 -15.57 -12.68
N MET A 354 9.42 -15.14 -11.51
CA MET A 354 10.85 -15.08 -11.18
C MET A 354 11.38 -16.39 -10.59
N SER A 355 10.52 -17.21 -9.96
CA SER A 355 10.90 -18.54 -9.47
C SER A 355 11.22 -19.54 -10.60
N VAL A 356 10.93 -19.22 -11.87
CA VAL A 356 11.20 -20.08 -13.04
C VAL A 356 12.71 -20.27 -13.29
N GLY A 357 13.59 -19.56 -12.58
CA GLY A 357 15.05 -19.73 -12.65
C GLY A 357 15.69 -20.56 -11.53
N GLU A 358 14.91 -21.11 -10.59
CA GLU A 358 15.42 -21.90 -9.44
C GLU A 358 15.34 -23.43 -9.64
N ARG A 359 15.25 -23.91 -10.90
CA ARG A 359 15.26 -25.36 -11.20
C ARG A 359 16.56 -25.80 -11.84
#